data_AF-A0A8J6BHN3-F1
#
_entry.id   AF-A0A8J6BHN3-F1
#
_cell.length_a   1.000
_cell.length_b   1.000
_cell.length_c   1.000
_cell.angle_alpha   90.00
_cell.angle_beta   90.00
_cell.angle_gamma   90.00
#
_symmetry.space_group_name_H-M   'P 1'
#
loop_
_entity.id
_entity.type
_entity.pdbx_description
1 polymer ?
#
loop_
_entity_poly.entity_id
_entity_poly.type
_entity_poly.pdbx_seq_one_letter_code
_entity_poly.pdbx_strand_id
1 'polypeptide(L)'
;WLEVQVANLTCPQYWVQYLRLLRESIWPGGALPKYPRSVRTTEQKVAAKKQALQGLMSILPDIVVEILGVNKCQLSWSLVLESVQQPLINRHLIYCLWDILLESLDLGVSVKESPIATPASATPRSTRS
;
A
#
# COMPACT_ATOMS: atom_id res chain seq x y z
N TRP A 1 -12.39 19.89 -4.33
CA TRP A 1 -12.02 19.33 -5.64
C TRP A 1 -11.48 17.90 -5.50
N LEU A 2 -10.51 17.65 -4.60
CA LEU A 2 -10.06 16.30 -4.22
C LEU A 2 -11.18 15.37 -3.75
N GLU A 3 -12.03 15.81 -2.82
CA GLU A 3 -13.17 15.03 -2.30
C GLU A 3 -14.13 14.55 -3.40
N VAL A 4 -14.38 15.39 -4.40
CA VAL A 4 -15.28 15.06 -5.53
C VAL A 4 -14.62 14.05 -6.46
N GLN A 5 -13.30 14.13 -6.66
CA GLN A 5 -12.55 13.12 -7.41
C GLN A 5 -12.48 11.79 -6.67
N VAL A 6 -12.22 11.80 -5.35
CA VAL A 6 -12.23 10.60 -4.52
C VAL A 6 -13.60 9.95 -4.52
N ALA A 7 -14.69 10.72 -4.37
CA ALA A 7 -16.06 10.21 -4.42
C ALA A 7 -16.42 9.65 -5.80
N ASN A 8 -15.92 10.25 -6.89
CA ASN A 8 -16.10 9.75 -8.24
C ASN A 8 -15.33 8.42 -8.45
N LEU A 9 -14.07 8.38 -8.03
CA LEU A 9 -13.22 7.19 -8.11
C LEU A 9 -13.74 6.03 -7.22
N THR A 10 -14.35 6.34 -6.08
CA THR A 10 -14.91 5.34 -5.15
C THR A 10 -16.41 5.10 -5.36
N CYS A 11 -16.99 5.58 -6.47
CA CYS A 11 -18.40 5.38 -6.78
C CYS A 11 -18.67 3.90 -7.15
N PRO A 12 -19.84 3.32 -6.81
CA PRO A 12 -20.11 1.88 -6.97
C PRO A 12 -19.88 1.33 -8.39
N GLN A 13 -20.12 2.13 -9.43
CA GLN A 13 -19.89 1.74 -10.82
C GLN A 13 -18.41 1.49 -11.14
N TYR A 14 -17.50 2.28 -10.57
CA TYR A 14 -16.06 2.07 -10.74
C TYR A 14 -15.56 0.91 -9.90
N TRP A 15 -16.15 0.69 -8.72
CA TRP A 15 -15.87 -0.51 -7.91
C TRP A 15 -16.14 -1.81 -8.65
N VAL A 16 -17.26 -1.92 -9.36
CA VAL A 16 -17.55 -3.10 -10.19
C VAL A 16 -16.46 -3.31 -11.23
N GLN A 17 -15.95 -2.23 -11.82
CA GLN A 17 -14.89 -2.29 -12.83
C GLN A 17 -13.53 -2.65 -12.23
N TYR A 18 -13.18 -2.09 -11.07
CA TYR A 18 -11.96 -2.47 -10.34
C TYR A 18 -12.00 -3.91 -9.86
N LEU A 19 -13.12 -4.36 -9.30
CA LEU A 19 -13.30 -5.75 -8.87
C LEU A 19 -13.22 -6.70 -10.05
N ARG A 20 -13.78 -6.34 -11.22
CA ARG A 20 -13.63 -7.13 -12.44
C ARG A 20 -12.18 -7.18 -12.90
N LEU A 21 -11.49 -6.04 -12.94
CA LEU A 21 -10.09 -5.97 -13.35
C LEU A 21 -9.20 -6.79 -12.41
N LEU A 22 -9.43 -6.67 -11.10
CA LEU A 22 -8.73 -7.41 -10.07
C LEU A 22 -9.00 -8.91 -10.19
N ARG A 23 -10.27 -9.30 -10.39
CA ARG A 23 -10.64 -10.69 -10.65
C ARG A 23 -9.89 -11.23 -11.85
N GLU A 24 -9.91 -10.56 -12.99
CA GLU A 24 -9.21 -11.05 -14.19
C GLU A 24 -7.68 -11.08 -14.01
N SER A 25 -7.13 -10.19 -13.19
CA SER A 25 -5.68 -10.13 -12.89
C SER A 25 -5.22 -11.29 -12.00
N ILE A 26 -6.06 -11.69 -11.03
CA ILE A 26 -5.71 -12.77 -10.09
C ILE A 26 -6.18 -14.13 -10.61
N TRP A 27 -7.36 -14.14 -11.23
CA TRP A 27 -8.16 -15.26 -11.73
C TRP A 27 -8.78 -14.96 -13.10
N PRO A 28 -8.01 -15.11 -14.19
CA PRO A 28 -8.54 -14.93 -15.55
C PRO A 28 -9.71 -15.90 -15.79
N GLY A 29 -10.86 -15.39 -16.22
CA GLY A 29 -12.09 -16.16 -16.39
C GLY A 29 -12.81 -16.53 -15.09
N GLY A 30 -12.39 -15.99 -13.94
CA GLY A 30 -13.04 -16.20 -12.64
C GLY A 30 -12.89 -17.59 -12.04
N ALA A 31 -12.07 -18.47 -12.64
CA ALA A 31 -11.86 -19.82 -12.18
C ALA A 31 -10.57 -19.94 -11.36
N LEU A 32 -10.69 -20.44 -10.12
CA LEU A 32 -9.53 -20.80 -9.29
C LEU A 32 -8.67 -21.85 -10.03
N PRO A 33 -7.34 -21.67 -10.23
CA PRO A 33 -6.49 -22.70 -10.77
C PRO A 33 -6.66 -23.95 -9.94
N LYS A 34 -7.02 -25.04 -10.62
CA LYS A 34 -7.16 -26.37 -10.00
C LYS A 34 -5.82 -26.86 -9.42
N TYR A 35 -4.72 -26.27 -9.86
CA TYR A 35 -3.37 -26.56 -9.40
C TYR A 35 -2.77 -25.31 -8.77
N PRO A 36 -1.98 -25.44 -7.69
CA PRO A 36 -1.19 -24.33 -7.18
C PRO A 36 -0.36 -23.76 -8.32
N ARG A 37 -0.22 -22.42 -8.38
CA ARG A 37 0.66 -21.77 -9.36
C ARG A 37 2.01 -22.48 -9.32
N SER A 38 2.52 -22.86 -10.50
CA SER A 38 3.82 -23.52 -10.62
C SER A 38 4.84 -22.71 -9.83
N VAL A 39 5.46 -23.34 -8.83
CA VAL A 39 6.49 -22.68 -8.02
C VAL A 39 7.56 -22.18 -8.98
N ARG A 40 7.86 -20.88 -8.91
CA ARG A 40 8.83 -20.23 -9.79
C ARG A 40 10.14 -21.02 -9.77
N THR A 41 10.63 -21.42 -10.94
CA THR A 41 11.88 -22.19 -11.04
C THR A 41 13.05 -21.36 -10.51
N THR A 42 14.12 -22.02 -10.06
CA THR A 42 15.35 -21.36 -9.59
C THR A 42 15.91 -20.41 -10.65
N GLU A 43 15.94 -20.83 -11.91
CA GLU A 43 16.36 -20.03 -13.06
C GLU A 43 15.50 -18.79 -13.24
N GLN A 44 14.16 -18.95 -13.17
CA GLN A 44 13.26 -17.81 -13.24
C GLN A 44 13.49 -16.83 -12.08
N LYS A 45 13.75 -17.31 -10.86
CA LYS A 45 14.06 -16.44 -9.70
C LYS A 45 15.34 -15.63 -9.95
N VAL A 46 16.39 -16.27 -10.44
CA VAL A 46 17.66 -15.61 -10.77
C VAL A 46 17.47 -14.57 -11.88
N ALA A 47 16.72 -14.91 -12.93
CA ALA A 47 16.44 -13.98 -14.03
C ALA A 47 15.67 -12.73 -13.54
N ALA A 48 14.63 -12.90 -12.72
CA ALA A 48 13.92 -11.77 -12.13
C ALA A 48 14.82 -10.94 -11.21
N LYS A 49 15.67 -11.57 -10.40
CA LYS A 49 16.62 -10.86 -9.55
C LYS A 49 17.54 -9.98 -10.39
N LYS A 50 18.09 -10.52 -11.48
CA LYS A 50 18.99 -9.78 -12.37
C LYS A 50 18.27 -8.59 -13.02
N GLN A 51 17.04 -8.81 -13.51
CA GLN A 51 16.23 -7.73 -14.09
C GLN A 51 15.88 -6.65 -13.07
N ALA A 52 15.47 -7.04 -11.86
CA ALA A 52 15.15 -6.10 -10.79
C ALA A 52 16.39 -5.31 -10.35
N LEU A 53 17.56 -5.95 -10.26
CA LEU A 53 18.81 -5.28 -9.93
C LEU A 53 19.18 -4.22 -10.97
N GLN A 54 19.02 -4.52 -12.26
CA GLN A 54 19.26 -3.55 -13.33
C GLN A 54 18.28 -2.37 -13.24
N GLY A 55 16.99 -2.64 -13.02
CA GLY A 55 15.99 -1.60 -12.84
C GLY A 55 16.30 -0.71 -11.64
N LEU A 56 16.66 -1.31 -10.51
CA LEU A 56 16.94 -0.59 -9.26
C LEU A 56 18.22 0.26 -9.35
N MET A 57 19.20 -0.21 -10.12
CA MET A 57 20.37 0.58 -10.48
C MET A 57 20.03 1.77 -11.36
N SER A 58 19.11 1.61 -12.31
CA SER A 58 18.74 2.69 -13.24
C SER A 58 17.98 3.85 -12.59
N ILE A 59 17.40 3.62 -11.41
CA ILE A 59 16.67 4.64 -10.65
C ILE A 59 17.62 5.44 -9.72
N LEU A 60 18.84 4.95 -9.50
CA LEU A 60 19.75 5.56 -8.55
C LEU A 60 20.29 6.89 -9.11
N PRO A 61 20.23 7.99 -8.35
CA PRO A 61 20.82 9.25 -8.78
C PRO A 61 22.34 9.16 -8.92
N ASP A 62 22.92 9.88 -9.89
CA ASP A 62 24.36 9.85 -10.16
C ASP A 62 25.21 10.24 -8.94
N ILE A 63 24.75 11.20 -8.14
CA ILE A 63 25.42 11.63 -6.91
C ILE A 63 25.55 10.49 -5.88
N VAL A 64 24.56 9.61 -5.79
CA VAL A 64 24.60 8.46 -4.87
C VAL A 64 25.64 7.46 -5.36
N VAL A 65 25.68 7.23 -6.67
CA VAL A 65 26.64 6.33 -7.31
C VAL A 65 28.07 6.87 -7.20
N GLU A 66 28.25 8.19 -7.31
CA GLU A 66 29.54 8.85 -7.18
C GLU A 66 30.10 8.76 -5.76
N ILE A 67 29.26 8.97 -4.73
CA ILE A 67 29.67 8.93 -3.33
C ILE A 67 29.95 7.49 -2.85
N LEU A 68 29.07 6.54 -3.19
CA LEU A 68 29.14 5.16 -2.66
C LEU A 68 29.90 4.20 -3.58
N GLY A 69 29.98 4.51 -4.88
CA GLY A 69 30.52 3.64 -5.91
C GLY A 69 29.52 2.57 -6.38
N VAL A 70 29.47 2.35 -7.69
CA VAL A 70 28.56 1.39 -8.37
C VAL A 70 28.60 0.01 -7.72
N ASN A 71 29.78 -0.51 -7.42
CA ASN A 71 29.95 -1.86 -6.85
C ASN A 71 29.29 -1.99 -5.47
N LYS A 72 29.38 -0.96 -4.62
CA LYS A 72 28.78 -0.99 -3.27
C LYS A 72 27.27 -0.92 -3.37
N CYS A 73 26.74 -0.05 -4.22
CA CYS A 73 25.31 0.00 -4.51
C CYS A 73 24.80 -1.35 -5.05
N GLN A 74 25.59 -2.02 -5.89
CA GLN A 74 25.20 -3.29 -6.50
C GLN A 74 25.13 -4.40 -5.47
N LEU A 75 26.10 -4.46 -4.58
CA LEU A 75 26.12 -5.41 -3.48
C LEU A 75 24.96 -5.14 -2.51
N SER A 76 24.71 -3.89 -2.14
CA SER A 76 23.59 -3.51 -1.27
C SER A 76 22.25 -3.93 -1.88
N TRP A 77 22.01 -3.60 -3.15
CA TRP A 77 20.77 -4.00 -3.82
C TRP A 77 20.66 -5.51 -4.02
N SER A 78 21.77 -6.19 -4.31
CA SER A 78 21.78 -7.65 -4.37
C SER A 78 21.36 -8.28 -3.05
N LEU A 79 21.83 -7.75 -1.92
CA LEU A 79 21.49 -8.24 -0.58
C LEU A 79 20.02 -7.99 -0.24
N VAL A 80 19.50 -6.80 -0.56
CA VAL A 80 18.07 -6.50 -0.41
C VAL A 80 17.23 -7.47 -1.25
N LEU A 81 17.62 -7.72 -2.50
CA LEU A 81 16.91 -8.65 -3.38
C LEU A 81 17.01 -10.11 -2.91
N GLU A 82 18.13 -10.53 -2.33
CA GLU A 82 18.26 -11.85 -1.68
C GLU A 82 17.30 -11.98 -0.49
N SER A 83 17.20 -10.93 0.33
CA SER A 83 16.27 -10.87 1.45
C SER A 83 14.80 -11.03 0.99
N VAL A 84 14.43 -10.35 -0.10
CA VAL A 84 13.09 -10.45 -0.72
C VAL A 84 12.83 -11.83 -1.35
N GLN A 85 13.85 -12.66 -1.60
CA GLN A 85 13.62 -14.05 -2.02
C GLN A 85 13.21 -14.96 -0.87
N GLN A 86 13.38 -14.53 0.39
CA GLN A 86 13.07 -15.33 1.56
C GLN A 86 11.58 -15.20 1.94
N PRO A 87 10.81 -16.29 1.96
CA PRO A 87 9.37 -16.23 2.20
C PRO A 87 9.02 -15.74 3.62
N LEU A 88 9.87 -16.01 4.61
CA LEU A 88 9.68 -15.54 5.99
C LEU A 88 9.81 -14.02 6.09
N ILE A 89 10.84 -13.45 5.46
CA ILE A 89 11.04 -12.00 5.44
C ILE A 89 9.86 -11.32 4.74
N ASN A 90 9.43 -11.84 3.58
CA ASN A 90 8.28 -11.31 2.88
C ASN A 90 7.00 -11.34 3.72
N ARG A 91 6.78 -12.41 4.49
CA ARG A 91 5.63 -12.51 5.39
C ARG A 91 5.68 -11.42 6.48
N HIS A 92 6.83 -11.21 7.10
CA HIS A 92 7.02 -10.14 8.06
C HIS A 92 6.83 -8.75 7.42
N LEU A 93 7.41 -8.52 6.24
CA LEU A 93 7.24 -7.28 5.49
C LEU A 93 5.76 -6.98 5.22
N ILE A 94 4.97 -7.97 4.81
CA ILE A 94 3.53 -7.80 4.58
C ILE A 94 2.81 -7.35 5.85
N TYR A 95 3.09 -7.98 7.00
CA TYR A 95 2.43 -7.62 8.25
C TYR A 95 2.85 -6.24 8.74
N CYS A 96 4.13 -5.89 8.62
CA CYS A 96 4.60 -4.54 8.96
C CYS A 96 3.97 -3.47 8.05
N LEU A 97 3.87 -3.72 6.74
CA LEU A 97 3.18 -2.80 5.83
C LEU A 97 1.70 -2.67 6.17
N TRP A 98 1.05 -3.77 6.54
CA TRP A 98 -0.34 -3.76 6.98
C TRP A 98 -0.54 -2.95 8.26
N ASP A 99 0.37 -3.07 9.22
CA ASP A 99 0.36 -2.31 10.47
C ASP A 99 0.45 -0.79 10.20
N ILE A 100 1.39 -0.38 9.34
CA ILE A 100 1.54 1.02 8.90
C ILE A 100 0.29 1.52 8.16
N LEU A 101 -0.29 0.69 7.29
CA LEU A 101 -1.52 1.05 6.58
C LEU A 101 -2.70 1.24 7.55
N LEU A 102 -2.85 0.34 8.53
CA LEU A 102 -3.89 0.45 9.55
C LEU A 102 -3.70 1.71 10.41
N GLU A 103 -2.47 2.01 10.84
CA GLU A 103 -2.15 3.25 11.56
C GLU A 103 -2.51 4.49 10.73
N SER A 104 -2.17 4.49 9.43
CA SER A 104 -2.52 5.59 8.54
C SER A 104 -4.03 5.76 8.31
N LEU A 105 -4.79 4.66 8.38
CA LEU A 105 -6.23 4.65 8.17
C LEU A 105 -6.98 5.09 9.43
N ASP A 106 -6.54 4.66 10.61
CA ASP A 106 -7.07 5.09 11.92
C ASP A 106 -6.88 6.59 12.12
N LEU A 107 -5.73 7.14 11.69
CA LEU A 107 -5.48 8.58 11.68
C LEU A 107 -6.46 9.37 10.79
N GLY A 108 -7.08 8.73 9.80
CA GLY A 108 -8.09 9.33 8.92
C GLY A 108 -9.49 9.41 9.55
N VAL A 109 -9.75 8.69 10.65
CA VAL A 109 -11.06 8.64 11.30
C VAL A 109 -11.21 9.72 12.40
N SER A 110 -10.10 10.26 12.91
CA SER A 110 -10.08 11.16 14.07
C SER A 110 -10.01 12.67 13.77
N VAL A 111 -10.63 13.14 12.68
CA VAL A 111 -10.87 14.60 12.49
C VAL A 111 -12.33 14.86 12.19
N LYS A 112 -13.20 14.53 13.15
CA LYS A 112 -14.45 15.26 13.42
C LYS A 112 -14.79 15.17 14.91
N GLU A 113 -13.91 15.68 15.76
CA GLU A 113 -14.37 16.17 17.07
C GLU A 113 -15.17 17.46 16.82
N SER A 114 -16.48 17.27 16.62
CA SER A 114 -17.44 18.36 16.65
C SER A 114 -17.49 18.90 18.09
N PRO A 115 -17.29 20.20 18.34
CA PRO A 115 -17.54 20.75 19.66
C PRO A 115 -19.04 20.66 19.91
N ILE A 116 -19.46 19.70 20.74
CA ILE A 116 -20.78 19.68 21.34
C ILE A 116 -20.90 20.98 22.13
N ALA A 117 -21.76 21.86 21.64
CA ALA A 117 -22.18 23.06 22.31
C ALA A 117 -22.69 22.72 23.72
N THR A 118 -22.11 23.39 24.71
CA THR A 118 -22.60 23.48 26.08
C THR A 118 -24.09 23.84 26.07
N PRO A 119 -25.01 23.07 26.68
CA PRO A 119 -26.36 23.55 26.90
C PRO A 119 -26.29 24.55 28.05
N ALA A 120 -26.26 25.84 27.72
CA ALA A 120 -26.53 26.90 28.67
C ALA A 120 -28.03 26.84 29.03
N SER A 121 -28.36 26.17 30.15
CA SER A 121 -29.66 26.25 30.79
C SER A 121 -29.78 27.58 31.54
N ALA A 122 -30.16 28.64 30.82
CA ALA A 122 -30.60 29.89 31.44
C ALA A 122 -32.05 29.74 31.92
N THR A 123 -32.25 29.98 33.22
CA THR A 123 -33.48 29.96 34.01
C THR A 123 -34.65 30.74 33.39
N PRO A 124 -35.90 30.25 33.44
CA PRO A 124 -37.04 31.02 32.96
C PRO A 124 -37.44 32.08 33.98
N ARG A 125 -37.52 33.32 33.48
CA ARG A 125 -38.05 34.52 34.13
C ARG A 125 -39.53 34.30 34.45
N SER A 126 -39.90 34.22 35.73
CA SER A 126 -41.29 34.34 36.18
C SER A 126 -41.41 35.61 37.02
N THR A 127 -42.11 36.60 36.47
CA THR A 127 -42.61 37.78 37.18
C THR A 127 -44.10 37.84 36.87
N ARG A 128 -44.93 37.50 37.85
CA ARG A 128 -46.35 37.89 37.84
C ARG A 128 -46.90 37.89 39.27
N SER A 129 -47.32 39.11 39.66
CA SER A 129 -48.28 39.50 40.70
C SER A 129 -47.84 39.43 42.17
#